data_AF-A0A8S1TPX3-F1
#
_entry.id   AF-A0A8S1TPX3-F1
#
_cell.length_a   1.000
_cell.length_b   1.000
_cell.length_c   1.000
_cell.angle_alpha   90.00
_cell.angle_beta   90.00
_cell.angle_gamma   90.00
#
_symmetry.space_group_name_H-M   'P 1'
#
loop_
_entity.id
_entity.type
_entity.pdbx_description
1 polymer ?
#
loop_
_entity_poly.entity_id
_entity_poly.type
_entity_poly.pdbx_seq_one_letter_code
_entity_poly.pdbx_strand_id
1 'polypeptide(L)'
;MKIKGGKIIYGQCDSCGHVSDLDNAHRLASYILKNPPGNQSIKSGQDEVQMINSEGQTGSKEDKQKKKKVLAAEVGLDSELLEAFLVQLRDTYNRLVVNDKIDNDVADMMLTQDIKKFNLDRHLKDRVCYLIFQSMFDENPTKAFERNYELLTTYFNDLDPQLASCHIILNIQYLMKKRNIDDKYFGTVLKGFYDYSYIDEQYLIKWFENSDEWQKEAKEDFLFNEQLDNHYRQLSEPMINWMKSQAGQEEEYYEEEAEGEQGDVQQ
;
A
#
# COMPACT_ATOMS: atom_id res chain seq x y z
N MET A 1 -3.80 32.41 -6.99
CA MET A 1 -3.39 33.12 -8.22
C MET A 1 -4.61 33.79 -8.82
N LYS A 2 -4.57 35.10 -9.09
CA LYS A 2 -5.73 35.85 -9.60
C LYS A 2 -5.26 36.78 -10.73
N ILE A 3 -6.13 37.04 -11.70
CA ILE A 3 -5.84 37.87 -12.87
C ILE A 3 -6.53 39.21 -12.68
N LYS A 4 -5.78 40.33 -12.65
CA LYS A 4 -6.37 41.68 -12.58
C LYS A 4 -6.25 42.37 -13.94
N GLY A 5 -7.38 42.83 -14.49
CA GLY A 5 -7.41 43.60 -15.74
C GLY A 5 -6.87 42.87 -16.98
N GLY A 6 -6.78 41.54 -16.96
CA GLY A 6 -6.34 40.71 -18.09
C GLY A 6 -4.87 40.82 -18.48
N LYS A 7 -4.03 41.48 -17.67
CA LYS A 7 -2.61 41.74 -18.02
C LYS A 7 -1.59 41.41 -16.95
N ILE A 8 -2.00 41.26 -15.68
CA ILE A 8 -1.08 41.02 -14.57
C ILE A 8 -1.60 39.84 -13.75
N ILE A 9 -0.73 38.85 -13.55
CA ILE A 9 -1.00 37.72 -12.68
C ILE A 9 -0.28 37.94 -11.35
N TYR A 10 -0.98 37.78 -10.24
CA TYR A 10 -0.39 37.90 -8.91
C TYR A 10 -0.64 36.63 -8.08
N GLY A 11 0.34 36.34 -7.23
CA GLY A 11 0.29 35.29 -6.23
C GLY A 11 -0.06 35.86 -4.87
N GLN A 12 -0.78 35.09 -4.05
CA GLN A 12 -0.94 35.37 -2.63
C GLN A 12 -0.36 34.16 -1.89
N CYS A 13 0.51 34.41 -0.92
CA CYS A 13 1.07 33.36 -0.07
C CYS A 13 0.00 32.87 0.91
N ASP A 14 -0.30 31.57 0.92
CA ASP A 14 -1.32 30.99 1.80
C ASP A 14 -0.90 30.98 3.27
N SER A 15 0.41 30.99 3.55
CA SER A 15 0.93 30.97 4.92
C SER A 15 0.96 32.36 5.58
N CYS A 16 1.16 33.43 4.82
CA CYS A 16 1.33 34.79 5.40
C CYS A 16 0.45 35.87 4.77
N GLY A 17 -0.32 35.54 3.73
CA GLY A 17 -1.23 36.48 3.06
C GLY A 17 -0.55 37.54 2.19
N HIS A 18 0.78 37.55 2.09
CA HIS A 18 1.52 38.51 1.26
C HIS A 18 1.15 38.34 -0.22
N VAL A 19 0.94 39.47 -0.92
CA VAL A 19 0.56 39.49 -2.34
C VAL A 19 1.69 40.10 -3.16
N SER A 20 2.15 39.37 -4.17
CA SER A 20 3.21 39.81 -5.08
C SER A 20 2.86 39.56 -6.53
N ASP A 21 3.29 40.45 -7.41
CA ASP A 21 3.16 40.27 -8.85
C ASP A 21 4.07 39.12 -9.31
N LEU A 22 3.55 38.28 -10.21
CA LEU A 22 4.32 37.19 -10.81
C LEU A 22 4.90 37.68 -12.15
N ASP A 23 6.15 37.35 -12.41
CA ASP A 23 6.84 37.79 -13.63
C ASP A 23 6.17 37.16 -14.87
N ASN A 24 5.60 38.02 -15.71
CA ASN A 24 4.84 37.64 -16.90
C ASN A 24 5.75 37.12 -18.05
N ALA A 25 7.08 37.27 -17.94
CA ALA A 25 8.03 36.72 -18.91
C ALA A 25 8.12 35.18 -18.87
N HIS A 26 7.61 34.55 -17.79
CA HIS A 26 7.64 33.11 -17.67
C HIS A 26 6.62 32.44 -18.60
N ARG A 27 7.02 31.35 -19.28
CA ARG A 27 6.22 30.63 -20.28
C ARG A 27 4.82 30.22 -19.78
N LEU A 28 4.72 29.87 -18.49
CA LEU A 28 3.47 29.52 -17.82
C LEU A 28 2.53 30.73 -17.66
N ALA A 29 3.05 31.89 -17.27
CA ALA A 29 2.27 33.12 -17.12
C ALA A 29 1.69 33.57 -18.48
N SER A 30 2.50 33.50 -19.54
CA SER A 30 2.06 33.75 -20.91
C SER A 30 0.97 32.78 -21.40
N TYR A 31 1.03 31.51 -20.98
CA TYR A 31 0.01 30.51 -21.32
C TYR A 31 -1.33 30.78 -20.62
N ILE A 32 -1.30 31.13 -19.33
CA ILE A 32 -2.49 31.44 -18.53
C ILE A 32 -3.17 32.73 -19.00
N LEU A 33 -2.41 33.74 -19.43
CA LEU A 33 -2.98 34.95 -20.04
C LEU A 33 -3.70 34.66 -21.36
N LYS A 34 -3.19 33.72 -22.17
CA LYS A 34 -3.79 33.32 -23.45
C LYS A 34 -4.96 32.34 -23.27
N ASN A 35 -4.98 31.59 -22.17
CA ASN A 35 -6.00 30.60 -21.86
C ASN A 35 -6.49 30.80 -20.41
N PRO A 36 -7.20 31.90 -20.11
CA PRO A 36 -7.67 32.17 -18.76
C PRO A 36 -8.65 31.07 -18.33
N PRO A 37 -8.48 30.46 -17.15
CA PRO A 37 -9.44 29.49 -16.63
C PRO A 37 -10.82 30.15 -16.48
N GLY A 38 -11.86 29.47 -16.97
CA GLY A 38 -13.23 30.00 -17.03
C GLY A 38 -13.75 30.44 -15.65
N ASN A 39 -14.37 31.63 -15.60
CA ASN A 39 -14.97 32.20 -14.40
C ASN A 39 -16.05 31.27 -13.82
N GLN A 40 -15.75 30.58 -12.72
CA GLN A 40 -16.76 30.28 -11.71
C GLN A 40 -16.76 31.41 -10.69
N SER A 41 -17.75 32.28 -10.81
CA SER A 41 -17.92 33.49 -10.00
C SER A 41 -18.30 33.15 -8.56
N ILE A 42 -17.37 33.41 -7.64
CA ILE A 42 -17.66 33.53 -6.21
C ILE A 42 -18.43 34.84 -6.02
N LYS A 43 -19.75 34.76 -5.74
CA LYS A 43 -20.54 35.91 -5.29
C LYS A 43 -20.67 35.87 -3.77
N SER A 44 -20.04 36.84 -3.12
CA SER A 44 -20.22 37.20 -1.71
C SER A 44 -21.37 38.21 -1.56
N GLY A 45 -22.29 37.95 -0.65
CA GLY A 45 -23.35 38.86 -0.20
C GLY A 45 -24.07 38.26 1.00
N GLN A 46 -24.03 38.98 2.12
CA GLN A 46 -24.56 38.62 3.45
C GLN A 46 -26.09 38.50 3.42
N ASP A 47 -26.66 37.46 4.03
CA ASP A 47 -27.76 37.57 4.98
C ASP A 47 -28.09 36.19 5.62
N GLU A 48 -28.44 36.30 6.89
CA GLU A 48 -28.97 35.42 7.94
C GLU A 48 -29.22 33.90 7.74
N VAL A 49 -28.95 33.24 8.87
CA VAL A 49 -29.13 31.84 9.24
C VAL A 49 -30.53 31.29 8.93
N GLN A 50 -30.60 30.15 8.23
CA GLN A 50 -31.52 29.07 8.57
C GLN A 50 -30.92 27.71 8.19
N MET A 51 -30.75 26.87 9.20
CA MET A 51 -30.31 25.48 9.08
C MET A 51 -31.41 24.64 8.42
N ILE A 52 -31.11 23.96 7.30
CA ILE A 52 -31.79 22.75 6.86
C ILE A 52 -30.77 21.82 6.17
N ASN A 53 -30.84 20.54 6.53
CA ASN A 53 -29.92 19.45 6.19
C ASN A 53 -29.89 19.06 4.70
N SER A 54 -28.74 18.48 4.30
CA SER A 54 -28.56 17.35 3.37
C SER A 54 -29.44 17.23 2.11
N GLU A 55 -28.88 17.53 0.93
CA GLU A 55 -28.99 16.76 -0.33
C GLU A 55 -27.72 17.10 -1.16
N GLY A 56 -26.84 16.21 -1.62
CA GLY A 56 -27.08 14.88 -2.18
C GLY A 56 -26.89 14.91 -3.70
N GLN A 57 -25.70 15.26 -4.23
CA GLN A 57 -25.39 14.97 -5.65
C GLN A 57 -25.00 13.50 -5.79
N THR A 58 -26.04 12.71 -6.02
CA THR A 58 -26.04 11.30 -6.39
C THR A 58 -25.44 11.09 -7.78
N GLY A 59 -24.10 10.99 -7.86
CA GLY A 59 -23.54 10.10 -8.87
C GLY A 59 -24.03 8.69 -8.58
N SER A 60 -24.72 8.05 -9.52
CA SER A 60 -25.23 6.68 -9.34
C SER A 60 -24.10 5.77 -8.85
N LYS A 61 -24.38 4.93 -7.86
CA LYS A 61 -23.42 3.90 -7.39
C LYS A 61 -22.92 3.05 -8.56
N GLU A 62 -23.74 2.87 -9.60
CA GLU A 62 -23.39 2.14 -10.82
C GLU A 62 -22.30 2.84 -11.64
N ASP A 63 -22.34 4.17 -11.79
CA ASP A 63 -21.34 4.90 -12.60
C ASP A 63 -19.96 4.92 -11.93
N LYS A 64 -19.93 5.05 -10.60
CA LYS A 64 -18.69 4.89 -9.82
C LYS A 64 -18.15 3.46 -9.87
N GLN A 65 -19.00 2.45 -9.79
CA GLN A 65 -18.58 1.05 -9.92
C GLN A 65 -18.07 0.73 -11.33
N LYS A 66 -18.73 1.23 -12.38
CA LYS A 66 -18.28 1.06 -13.78
C LYS A 66 -16.91 1.69 -14.00
N LYS A 67 -16.69 2.93 -13.54
CA LYS A 67 -15.40 3.61 -13.66
C LYS A 67 -14.27 2.86 -12.92
N LYS A 68 -14.57 2.31 -11.74
CA LYS A 68 -13.63 1.48 -10.98
C LYS A 68 -13.26 0.19 -11.72
N LYS A 69 -14.24 -0.51 -12.29
CA LYS A 69 -13.98 -1.74 -13.06
C LYS A 69 -13.13 -1.48 -14.30
N VAL A 70 -13.33 -0.35 -14.99
CA VAL A 70 -12.53 0.04 -16.16
C VAL A 70 -11.08 0.30 -15.76
N LEU A 71 -10.83 1.10 -14.71
CA LEU A 71 -9.46 1.37 -14.24
C LEU A 71 -8.78 0.08 -13.74
N ALA A 72 -9.49 -0.76 -12.99
CA ALA A 72 -8.95 -2.05 -12.52
C ALA A 72 -8.55 -2.99 -13.66
N ALA A 73 -9.29 -2.96 -14.79
CA ALA A 73 -8.94 -3.71 -15.99
C ALA A 73 -7.72 -3.11 -16.71
N GLU A 74 -7.61 -1.78 -16.75
CA GLU A 74 -6.45 -1.08 -17.33
C GLU A 74 -5.15 -1.34 -16.55
N VAL A 75 -5.23 -1.66 -15.25
CA VAL A 75 -4.07 -2.04 -14.41
C VAL A 75 -4.16 -3.48 -13.88
N GLY A 76 -4.56 -4.41 -14.76
CA GLY A 76 -4.48 -5.85 -14.50
C GLY A 76 -3.04 -6.37 -14.44
N LEU A 77 -2.87 -7.62 -13.99
CA LEU A 77 -1.56 -8.23 -13.79
C LEU A 77 -0.70 -8.29 -15.07
N ASP A 78 -1.34 -8.55 -16.21
CA ASP A 78 -0.72 -8.60 -17.53
C ASP A 78 -0.73 -7.24 -18.27
N SER A 79 -1.08 -6.14 -17.57
CA SER A 79 -1.17 -4.83 -18.19
C SER A 79 0.20 -4.20 -18.42
N GLU A 80 0.44 -3.73 -19.65
CA GLU A 80 1.61 -2.91 -19.99
C GLU A 80 1.69 -1.63 -19.13
N LEU A 81 0.54 -1.07 -18.74
CA LEU A 81 0.49 0.12 -17.90
C LEU A 81 0.99 -0.16 -16.48
N LEU A 82 0.55 -1.29 -15.90
CA LEU A 82 0.99 -1.70 -14.56
C LEU A 82 2.49 -2.03 -14.56
N GLU A 83 2.98 -2.71 -15.60
CA GLU A 83 4.41 -2.99 -15.73
C GLU A 83 5.23 -1.70 -15.93
N ALA A 84 4.74 -0.72 -16.69
CA ALA A 84 5.39 0.57 -16.82
C ALA A 84 5.50 1.32 -15.48
N PHE A 85 4.43 1.31 -14.67
CA PHE A 85 4.45 1.87 -13.32
C PHE A 85 5.45 1.14 -12.42
N LEU A 86 5.50 -0.19 -12.51
CA LEU A 86 6.44 -1.01 -11.75
C LEU A 86 7.90 -0.69 -12.11
N VAL A 87 8.20 -0.58 -13.41
CA VAL A 87 9.54 -0.22 -13.89
C VAL A 87 9.93 1.16 -13.38
N GLN A 88 9.04 2.16 -13.49
CA GLN A 88 9.34 3.50 -12.99
C GLN A 88 9.61 3.51 -11.47
N LEU A 89 8.79 2.83 -10.67
CA LEU A 89 9.02 2.76 -9.22
C LEU A 89 10.31 2.03 -8.89
N ARG A 90 10.61 0.92 -9.58
CA ARG A 90 11.85 0.17 -9.38
C ARG A 90 13.08 1.03 -9.70
N ASP A 91 13.03 1.81 -10.78
CA ASP A 91 14.13 2.71 -11.15
C ASP A 91 14.32 3.82 -10.10
N THR A 92 13.22 4.40 -9.61
CA THR A 92 13.25 5.37 -8.51
C THR A 92 13.84 4.75 -7.25
N TYR A 93 13.35 3.57 -6.83
CA TYR A 93 13.86 2.85 -5.67
C TYR A 93 15.35 2.52 -5.78
N ASN A 94 15.78 1.94 -6.91
CA ASN A 94 17.19 1.57 -7.12
C ASN A 94 18.11 2.79 -7.06
N ARG A 95 17.69 3.90 -7.67
CA ARG A 95 18.47 5.15 -7.60
C ARG A 95 18.59 5.63 -6.16
N LEU A 96 17.47 5.75 -5.44
CA LEU A 96 17.43 6.37 -4.12
C LEU A 96 18.06 5.48 -3.03
N VAL A 97 17.62 4.22 -2.95
CA VAL A 97 17.92 3.33 -1.81
C VAL A 97 19.17 2.49 -2.06
N VAL A 98 19.36 2.00 -3.29
CA VAL A 98 20.47 1.09 -3.61
C VAL A 98 21.74 1.87 -3.97
N ASN A 99 21.62 2.86 -4.86
CA ASN A 99 22.76 3.59 -5.41
C ASN A 99 23.15 4.78 -4.54
N ASP A 100 22.21 5.71 -4.34
CA ASP A 100 22.46 6.98 -3.66
C ASP A 100 22.43 6.81 -2.12
N LYS A 101 21.78 5.74 -1.63
CA LYS A 101 21.60 5.41 -0.21
C LYS A 101 21.10 6.59 0.61
N ILE A 102 20.10 7.28 0.06
CA ILE A 102 19.48 8.41 0.75
C ILE A 102 18.71 7.93 1.97
N ASP A 103 18.39 8.89 2.84
CA ASP A 103 17.54 8.67 4.00
C ASP A 103 16.16 8.10 3.63
N ASN A 104 15.65 7.17 4.45
CA ASN A 104 14.41 6.44 4.20
C ASN A 104 13.18 7.35 4.15
N ASP A 105 13.13 8.44 4.93
CA ASP A 105 12.00 9.37 4.90
C ASP A 105 11.94 10.10 3.54
N VAL A 106 13.11 10.44 2.99
CA VAL A 106 13.20 11.09 1.67
C VAL A 106 12.85 10.09 0.57
N ALA A 107 13.29 8.84 0.69
CA ALA A 107 12.93 7.78 -0.23
C ALA A 107 11.42 7.52 -0.24
N ASP A 108 10.80 7.38 0.93
CA ASP A 108 9.35 7.24 1.09
C ASP A 108 8.59 8.40 0.44
N MET A 109 8.99 9.64 0.73
CA MET A 109 8.34 10.82 0.15
C MET A 109 8.35 10.78 -1.38
N MET A 110 9.48 10.41 -2.00
CA MET A 110 9.61 10.36 -3.46
C MET A 110 8.82 9.20 -4.08
N LEU A 111 8.87 8.00 -3.48
CA LEU A 111 8.11 6.84 -3.95
C LEU A 111 6.60 7.08 -3.81
N THR A 112 6.17 7.68 -2.70
CA THR A 112 4.78 8.08 -2.47
C THR A 112 4.31 9.13 -3.47
N GLN A 113 5.18 10.05 -3.89
CA GLN A 113 4.86 10.99 -4.98
C GLN A 113 4.68 10.27 -6.33
N ASP A 114 5.51 9.28 -6.64
CA ASP A 114 5.38 8.51 -7.88
C ASP A 114 4.09 7.68 -7.90
N ILE A 115 3.73 7.01 -6.80
CA ILE A 115 2.43 6.32 -6.67
C ILE A 115 1.26 7.29 -6.89
N LYS A 116 1.32 8.48 -6.29
CA LYS A 116 0.27 9.50 -6.48
C LYS A 116 0.14 9.94 -7.94
N LYS A 117 1.25 10.01 -8.69
CA LYS A 117 1.23 10.34 -10.14
C LYS A 117 0.55 9.27 -10.97
N PHE A 118 0.65 8.00 -10.58
CA PHE A 118 -0.06 6.90 -11.25
C PHE A 118 -1.57 7.00 -11.10
N ASN A 119 -2.06 7.82 -10.16
CA ASN A 119 -3.48 8.11 -9.95
C ASN A 119 -4.30 6.82 -9.74
N LEU A 120 -3.71 5.86 -9.01
CA LEU A 120 -4.40 4.64 -8.59
C LEU A 120 -5.46 5.00 -7.54
N ASP A 121 -6.67 4.49 -7.74
CA ASP A 121 -7.79 4.70 -6.81
C ASP A 121 -7.45 4.10 -5.43
N ARG A 122 -7.90 4.74 -4.34
CA ARG A 122 -7.79 4.23 -2.96
C ARG A 122 -8.37 2.82 -2.79
N HIS A 123 -9.22 2.37 -3.71
CA HIS A 123 -9.78 1.02 -3.74
C HIS A 123 -8.88 -0.03 -4.43
N LEU A 124 -7.78 0.35 -5.07
CA LEU A 124 -6.81 -0.53 -5.72
C LEU A 124 -5.58 -0.75 -4.83
N LYS A 125 -5.82 -1.01 -3.53
CA LYS A 125 -4.76 -1.15 -2.53
C LYS A 125 -3.80 -2.28 -2.85
N ASP A 126 -4.32 -3.39 -3.34
CA ASP A 126 -3.58 -4.54 -3.84
C ASP A 126 -2.59 -4.16 -4.95
N ARG A 127 -2.97 -3.29 -5.90
CA ARG A 127 -2.06 -2.81 -6.97
C ARG A 127 -0.95 -1.92 -6.40
N VAL A 128 -1.27 -1.07 -5.42
CA VAL A 128 -0.26 -0.23 -4.75
C VAL A 128 0.72 -1.11 -3.95
N CYS A 129 0.20 -2.09 -3.19
CA CYS A 129 1.02 -3.05 -2.45
C CYS A 129 1.92 -3.85 -3.38
N TYR A 130 1.38 -4.31 -4.52
CA TYR A 130 2.14 -4.97 -5.57
C TYR A 130 3.29 -4.10 -6.09
N LEU A 131 2.99 -2.86 -6.47
CA LEU A 131 3.97 -1.95 -7.04
C LEU A 131 5.12 -1.65 -6.06
N ILE A 132 4.78 -1.37 -4.80
CA ILE A 132 5.77 -1.17 -3.72
C ILE A 132 6.59 -2.44 -3.52
N PHE A 133 5.95 -3.56 -3.24
CA PHE A 133 6.63 -4.81 -2.92
C PHE A 133 7.54 -5.27 -4.06
N GLN A 134 7.00 -5.35 -5.29
CA GLN A 134 7.74 -5.85 -6.45
C GLN A 134 8.81 -4.86 -6.96
N SER A 135 8.78 -3.60 -6.51
CA SER A 135 9.87 -2.64 -6.79
C SER A 135 11.05 -2.81 -5.84
N MET A 136 10.78 -3.18 -4.58
CA MET A 136 11.77 -3.31 -3.50
C MET A 136 12.44 -4.68 -3.45
N PHE A 137 11.71 -5.74 -3.81
CA PHE A 137 12.18 -7.12 -3.75
C PHE A 137 12.43 -7.69 -5.16
N ASP A 138 13.56 -8.36 -5.32
CA ASP A 138 14.05 -8.93 -6.57
C ASP A 138 14.29 -10.45 -6.46
N GLU A 139 15.32 -10.97 -7.12
CA GLU A 139 15.70 -12.39 -7.10
C GLU A 139 16.28 -12.84 -5.75
N ASN A 140 16.66 -11.91 -4.87
CA ASN A 140 17.24 -12.23 -3.57
C ASN A 140 16.55 -11.48 -2.41
N PRO A 141 15.27 -11.79 -2.14
CA PRO A 141 14.49 -11.09 -1.13
C PRO A 141 15.11 -11.15 0.27
N THR A 142 15.84 -12.23 0.59
CA THR A 142 16.49 -12.41 1.90
C THR A 142 17.49 -11.29 2.24
N LYS A 143 18.23 -10.80 1.25
CA LYS A 143 19.19 -9.69 1.43
C LYS A 143 18.51 -8.32 1.45
N ALA A 144 17.28 -8.25 0.95
CA ALA A 144 16.54 -7.01 0.81
C ALA A 144 15.73 -6.66 2.06
N PHE A 145 15.46 -7.62 2.96
CA PHE A 145 14.69 -7.39 4.20
C PHE A 145 15.28 -6.28 5.08
N GLU A 146 16.53 -6.43 5.52
CA GLU A 146 17.17 -5.45 6.41
C GLU A 146 17.18 -4.04 5.81
N ARG A 147 17.36 -3.96 4.49
CA ARG A 147 17.39 -2.68 3.77
C ARG A 147 16.01 -2.05 3.64
N ASN A 148 14.97 -2.85 3.45
CA ASN A 148 13.66 -2.37 3.03
C ASN A 148 12.62 -2.38 4.14
N TYR A 149 12.92 -2.96 5.30
CA TYR A 149 11.96 -3.15 6.37
C TYR A 149 11.32 -1.81 6.79
N GLU A 150 12.09 -0.76 7.07
CA GLU A 150 11.51 0.52 7.51
C GLU A 150 10.56 1.10 6.45
N LEU A 151 10.99 1.08 5.20
CA LEU A 151 10.23 1.63 4.08
C LEU A 151 8.97 0.82 3.76
N LEU A 152 9.06 -0.52 3.81
CA LEU A 152 7.91 -1.40 3.59
C LEU A 152 6.87 -1.22 4.71
N THR A 153 7.33 -1.05 5.95
CA THR A 153 6.48 -0.79 7.12
C THR A 153 5.61 0.45 6.91
N THR A 154 6.16 1.53 6.35
CA THR A 154 5.40 2.75 6.05
C THR A 154 4.19 2.50 5.14
N TYR A 155 4.33 1.65 4.13
CA TYR A 155 3.24 1.39 3.18
C TYR A 155 2.20 0.40 3.69
N PHE A 156 2.62 -0.60 4.47
CA PHE A 156 1.72 -1.66 4.94
C PHE A 156 1.04 -1.34 6.28
N ASN A 157 1.59 -0.43 7.09
CA ASN A 157 0.95 -0.01 8.35
C ASN A 157 -0.34 0.80 8.16
N ASP A 158 -0.54 1.41 7.00
CA ASP A 158 -1.78 2.12 6.65
C ASP A 158 -2.95 1.17 6.33
N LEU A 159 -2.70 -0.14 6.36
CA LEU A 159 -3.67 -1.19 6.06
C LEU A 159 -4.19 -1.84 7.33
N ASP A 160 -5.33 -2.52 7.19
CA ASP A 160 -5.73 -3.48 8.21
C ASP A 160 -4.66 -4.59 8.30
N PRO A 161 -4.23 -5.02 9.50
CA PRO A 161 -3.14 -5.99 9.65
C PRO A 161 -3.38 -7.34 8.94
N GLN A 162 -4.63 -7.81 8.89
CA GLN A 162 -4.98 -9.05 8.18
C GLN A 162 -4.88 -8.84 6.67
N LEU A 163 -5.37 -7.71 6.18
CA LEU A 163 -5.24 -7.33 4.78
C LEU A 163 -3.78 -7.12 4.36
N ALA A 164 -2.95 -6.50 5.22
CA ALA A 164 -1.52 -6.34 4.99
C ALA A 164 -0.85 -7.71 4.86
N SER A 165 -1.11 -8.61 5.81
CA SER A 165 -0.61 -9.99 5.79
C SER A 165 -1.01 -10.73 4.52
N CYS A 166 -2.27 -10.60 4.08
CA CYS A 166 -2.77 -11.15 2.82
C CYS A 166 -1.96 -10.68 1.62
N HIS A 167 -1.84 -9.36 1.45
CA HIS A 167 -1.11 -8.76 0.34
C HIS A 167 0.36 -9.19 0.32
N ILE A 168 1.00 -9.31 1.50
CA ILE A 168 2.39 -9.73 1.62
C ILE A 168 2.55 -11.19 1.17
N ILE A 169 1.71 -12.11 1.66
CA ILE A 169 1.75 -13.53 1.27
C ILE A 169 1.60 -13.67 -0.24
N LEU A 170 0.57 -13.05 -0.83
CA LEU A 170 0.32 -13.13 -2.28
C LEU A 170 1.47 -12.52 -3.10
N ASN A 171 2.07 -11.43 -2.63
CA ASN A 171 3.22 -10.82 -3.28
C ASN A 171 4.47 -11.70 -3.23
N ILE A 172 4.73 -12.40 -2.12
CA ILE A 172 5.84 -13.36 -2.03
C ILE A 172 5.62 -14.48 -3.05
N GLN A 173 4.44 -15.10 -3.05
CA GLN A 173 4.11 -16.19 -3.98
C GLN A 173 4.30 -15.76 -5.44
N TYR A 174 3.79 -14.56 -5.78
CA TYR A 174 3.95 -14.01 -7.12
C TYR A 174 5.41 -13.66 -7.45
N LEU A 175 6.16 -13.06 -6.53
CA LEU A 175 7.58 -12.75 -6.72
C LEU A 175 8.37 -14.02 -7.04
N MET A 176 8.19 -15.05 -6.22
CA MET A 176 8.84 -16.35 -6.38
C MET A 176 8.56 -16.94 -7.76
N LYS A 177 7.29 -16.90 -8.19
CA LYS A 177 6.88 -17.38 -9.52
C LYS A 177 7.43 -16.53 -10.66
N LYS A 178 7.27 -15.20 -10.62
CA LYS A 178 7.67 -14.26 -11.69
C LYS A 178 9.19 -14.25 -11.88
N ARG A 179 9.95 -14.40 -10.79
CA ARG A 179 11.42 -14.41 -10.80
C ARG A 179 12.03 -15.81 -10.91
N ASN A 180 11.20 -16.85 -10.95
CA ASN A 180 11.65 -18.24 -10.99
C ASN A 180 12.65 -18.54 -9.85
N ILE A 181 12.35 -18.03 -8.66
CA ILE A 181 13.13 -18.31 -7.45
C ILE A 181 12.83 -19.75 -7.05
N ASP A 182 13.88 -20.49 -6.68
CA ASP A 182 13.78 -21.89 -6.28
C ASP A 182 12.86 -22.03 -5.06
N ASP A 183 11.86 -22.91 -5.18
CA ASP A 183 10.83 -23.21 -4.18
C ASP A 183 11.39 -23.51 -2.79
N LYS A 184 12.61 -24.07 -2.70
CA LYS A 184 13.25 -24.35 -1.40
C LYS A 184 13.47 -23.10 -0.54
N TYR A 185 13.51 -21.91 -1.15
CA TYR A 185 13.68 -20.66 -0.44
C TYR A 185 12.36 -20.08 0.07
N PHE A 186 11.20 -20.60 -0.33
CA PHE A 186 9.90 -20.04 0.04
C PHE A 186 9.74 -19.95 1.56
N GLY A 187 10.02 -21.04 2.29
CA GLY A 187 9.95 -21.05 3.75
C GLY A 187 10.89 -20.03 4.41
N THR A 188 12.10 -19.84 3.86
CA THR A 188 13.05 -18.83 4.36
C THR A 188 12.53 -17.41 4.13
N VAL A 189 11.96 -17.14 2.96
CA VAL A 189 11.39 -15.82 2.65
C VAL A 189 10.18 -15.54 3.54
N LEU A 190 9.27 -16.51 3.66
CA LEU A 190 8.08 -16.38 4.50
C LEU A 190 8.46 -16.16 5.97
N LYS A 191 9.45 -16.93 6.48
CA LYS A 191 9.99 -16.74 7.83
C LYS A 191 10.59 -15.35 8.01
N GLY A 192 11.27 -14.80 7.01
CA GLY A 192 11.74 -13.42 7.05
C GLY A 192 10.60 -12.44 7.35
N PHE A 193 9.49 -12.51 6.62
CA PHE A 193 8.34 -11.64 6.88
C PHE A 193 7.69 -11.87 8.25
N TYR A 194 7.66 -13.11 8.74
CA TYR A 194 7.22 -13.41 10.11
C TYR A 194 8.15 -12.80 11.17
N ASP A 195 9.47 -12.99 11.05
CA ASP A 195 10.48 -12.51 12.01
C ASP A 195 10.48 -10.98 12.11
N TYR A 196 10.17 -10.27 11.02
CA TYR A 196 10.01 -8.81 10.99
C TYR A 196 8.57 -8.33 11.31
N SER A 197 7.72 -9.23 11.82
CA SER A 197 6.35 -8.93 12.27
C SER A 197 5.41 -8.37 11.19
N TYR A 198 5.66 -8.68 9.92
CA TYR A 198 4.77 -8.32 8.81
C TYR A 198 3.58 -9.24 8.66
N ILE A 199 3.76 -10.49 9.06
CA ILE A 199 2.72 -11.50 8.99
C ILE A 199 2.56 -12.05 10.39
N ASP A 200 1.36 -11.88 10.92
CA ASP A 200 0.97 -12.43 12.21
C ASP A 200 0.89 -13.97 12.17
N GLU A 201 1.25 -14.63 13.27
CA GLU A 201 1.26 -16.09 13.35
C GLU A 201 -0.12 -16.69 13.12
N GLN A 202 -1.15 -16.12 13.76
CA GLN A 202 -2.53 -16.59 13.61
C GLN A 202 -2.99 -16.42 12.17
N TYR A 203 -2.53 -15.36 11.50
CA TYR A 203 -2.82 -15.17 10.08
C TYR A 203 -2.09 -16.17 9.18
N LEU A 204 -0.84 -16.54 9.47
CA LEU A 204 -0.14 -17.62 8.76
C LEU A 204 -0.87 -18.96 8.92
N ILE A 205 -1.36 -19.27 10.11
CA ILE A 205 -2.15 -20.48 10.37
C ILE A 205 -3.46 -20.44 9.57
N LYS A 206 -4.20 -19.33 9.59
CA LYS A 206 -5.43 -19.16 8.78
C LYS A 206 -5.19 -19.35 7.28
N TRP A 207 -4.10 -18.76 6.77
CA TRP A 207 -3.67 -18.94 5.38
C TRP A 207 -3.39 -20.42 5.07
N PHE A 208 -2.62 -21.10 5.94
CA PHE A 208 -2.25 -22.50 5.77
C PHE A 208 -3.46 -23.44 5.83
N GLU A 209 -4.36 -23.22 6.78
CA GLU A 209 -5.60 -24.00 6.96
C GLU A 209 -6.66 -23.69 5.90
N ASN A 210 -6.39 -22.70 5.05
CA ASN A 210 -7.27 -22.27 3.98
C ASN A 210 -8.65 -21.83 4.51
N SER A 211 -8.66 -21.04 5.58
CA SER A 211 -9.88 -20.61 6.27
C SER A 211 -10.80 -19.76 5.38
N ASP A 212 -12.07 -19.64 5.77
CA ASP A 212 -13.05 -18.81 5.05
C ASP A 212 -12.65 -17.33 5.04
N GLU A 213 -12.02 -16.84 6.12
CA GLU A 213 -11.49 -15.48 6.22
C GLU A 213 -10.37 -15.23 5.21
N TRP A 214 -9.37 -16.12 5.14
CA TRP A 214 -8.31 -16.05 4.13
C TRP A 214 -8.91 -16.05 2.72
N GLN A 215 -9.81 -17.01 2.45
CA GLN A 215 -10.42 -17.17 1.13
C GLN A 215 -11.21 -15.94 0.69
N LYS A 216 -11.90 -15.28 1.63
CA LYS A 216 -12.65 -14.06 1.36
C LYS A 216 -11.73 -12.90 0.99
N GLU A 217 -10.61 -12.74 1.69
CA GLU A 217 -9.67 -11.64 1.43
C GLU A 217 -8.86 -11.88 0.17
N ALA A 218 -8.30 -13.09 0.03
CA ALA A 218 -7.44 -13.45 -1.09
C ALA A 218 -8.18 -13.37 -2.43
N LYS A 219 -9.43 -13.85 -2.53
CA LYS A 219 -10.20 -13.83 -3.79
C LYS A 219 -10.51 -12.42 -4.33
N GLU A 220 -10.45 -11.40 -3.48
CA GLU A 220 -10.63 -10.01 -3.91
C GLU A 220 -9.32 -9.37 -4.40
N ASP A 221 -8.17 -9.99 -4.11
CA ASP A 221 -6.86 -9.54 -4.56
C ASP A 221 -6.55 -10.01 -5.99
N PHE A 222 -6.10 -9.09 -6.84
CA PHE A 222 -5.77 -9.38 -8.23
C PHE A 222 -4.57 -10.33 -8.45
N LEU A 223 -3.75 -10.57 -7.42
CA LEU A 223 -2.64 -11.53 -7.45
C LEU A 223 -3.07 -12.96 -7.12
N PHE A 224 -4.27 -13.16 -6.58
CA PHE A 224 -4.67 -14.48 -6.11
C PHE A 224 -4.75 -15.50 -7.24
N ASN A 225 -4.01 -16.59 -7.06
CA ASN A 225 -4.01 -17.74 -7.94
C ASN A 225 -4.08 -19.01 -7.09
N GLU A 226 -5.22 -19.70 -7.14
CA GLU A 226 -5.50 -20.87 -6.30
C GLU A 226 -4.46 -21.98 -6.46
N GLN A 227 -3.95 -22.22 -7.67
CA GLN A 227 -2.93 -23.26 -7.91
C GLN A 227 -1.60 -22.88 -7.26
N LEU A 228 -1.20 -21.62 -7.40
CA LEU A 228 0.04 -21.10 -6.83
C LEU A 228 -0.03 -21.09 -5.29
N ASP A 229 -1.16 -20.65 -4.75
CA ASP A 229 -1.42 -20.57 -3.32
C ASP A 229 -1.43 -21.98 -2.67
N ASN A 230 -2.05 -22.97 -3.33
CA ASN A 230 -2.00 -24.37 -2.90
C ASN A 230 -0.58 -24.95 -2.91
N HIS A 231 0.20 -24.65 -3.95
CA HIS A 231 1.59 -25.11 -4.06
C HIS A 231 2.46 -24.60 -2.91
N TYR A 232 2.39 -23.29 -2.65
CA TYR A 232 3.19 -22.68 -1.58
C TYR A 232 2.70 -23.02 -0.17
N ARG A 233 1.40 -23.28 0.03
CA ARG A 233 0.90 -23.86 1.29
C ARG A 233 1.59 -25.17 1.62
N GLN A 234 1.67 -26.09 0.65
CA GLN A 234 2.31 -27.40 0.86
C GLN A 234 3.78 -27.26 1.25
N LEU A 235 4.51 -26.33 0.62
CA LEU A 235 5.90 -26.06 0.95
C LEU A 235 6.10 -25.46 2.35
N SER A 236 5.09 -24.81 2.92
CA SER A 236 5.13 -24.22 4.26
C SER A 236 4.81 -25.18 5.39
N GLU A 237 4.37 -26.41 5.11
CA GLU A 237 3.97 -27.38 6.14
C GLU A 237 5.02 -27.57 7.26
N PRO A 238 6.33 -27.71 6.98
CA PRO A 238 7.33 -27.84 8.05
C PRO A 238 7.39 -26.62 8.98
N MET A 239 7.28 -25.41 8.42
CA MET A 239 7.33 -24.16 9.18
C MET A 239 6.08 -23.99 10.05
N ILE A 240 4.90 -24.28 9.50
CA ILE A 240 3.63 -24.16 10.22
C ILE A 240 3.53 -25.21 11.33
N ASN A 241 3.97 -26.44 11.09
CA ASN A 241 4.02 -27.47 12.11
C ASN A 241 4.99 -27.09 13.26
N TRP A 242 6.13 -26.48 12.94
CA TRP A 242 7.02 -25.93 13.95
C TRP A 242 6.33 -24.85 14.79
N MET A 243 5.65 -23.87 14.17
CA MET A 243 4.90 -22.82 14.89
C MET A 243 3.86 -23.41 15.84
N LYS A 244 3.01 -24.32 15.33
CA LYS A 244 1.98 -24.99 16.15
C LYS A 244 2.57 -25.77 17.32
N SER A 245 3.75 -26.36 17.17
CA SER A 245 4.42 -27.09 18.24
C SER A 245 4.98 -26.19 19.36
N GLN A 246 5.35 -24.95 19.04
CA GLN A 246 5.82 -23.98 20.05
C GLN A 246 4.64 -23.48 20.89
N ALA A 247 3.50 -23.18 20.27
CA ALA A 247 2.28 -22.79 20.98
C ALA A 247 1.83 -23.83 22.02
N GLY A 248 1.85 -25.13 21.66
CA GLY A 248 1.49 -26.20 22.60
C GLY A 248 2.47 -26.35 23.78
N GLN A 249 3.75 -26.03 23.59
CA GLN A 249 4.75 -26.06 24.67
C GLN A 249 4.58 -24.88 25.64
N GLU A 250 4.21 -23.70 25.12
CA GLU A 250 3.90 -22.53 25.96
C GLU A 250 2.64 -22.77 26.80
N GLU A 251 1.58 -23.34 26.22
CA GLU A 251 0.36 -23.70 26.96
C GLU A 251 0.63 -24.72 28.07
N GLU A 252 1.40 -25.79 27.79
CA GLU A 252 1.80 -26.78 28.80
C GLU A 252 2.63 -26.16 29.94
N TYR A 253 3.54 -25.22 29.63
CA TYR A 253 4.33 -24.51 30.64
C TYR A 253 3.47 -23.64 31.57
N TYR A 254 2.49 -22.91 31.03
CA TYR A 254 1.59 -22.09 31.83
C TYR A 254 0.61 -22.93 32.67
N GLU A 255 0.17 -24.09 32.18
CA GLU A 255 -0.61 -25.03 32.97
C GLU A 255 0.19 -25.59 34.15
N GLU A 256 1.45 -26.00 33.92
CA GLU A 256 2.34 -26.48 34.98
C GLU A 256 2.67 -25.38 36.02
N GLU A 257 2.91 -24.12 35.60
CA GLU A 257 3.12 -23.00 36.52
C GLU A 257 1.85 -22.64 37.32
N ALA A 258 0.68 -22.63 36.68
CA ALA A 258 -0.59 -22.32 37.33
C ALA A 258 -1.02 -23.39 38.35
N GLU A 259 -0.69 -24.66 38.10
CA GLU A 259 -0.88 -25.75 39.07
C GLU A 259 0.14 -25.68 40.22
N GLY A 260 1.36 -25.18 39.96
CA GLY A 260 2.40 -24.96 40.97
C GLY A 260 2.12 -23.82 41.95
N GLU A 261 1.43 -22.75 41.54
CA GLU A 261 1.12 -21.59 42.39
C GLU A 261 -0.12 -21.77 43.29
N GLN A 262 -0.96 -22.78 43.05
CA GLN A 262 -2.11 -23.07 43.93
C GLN A 262 -1.75 -23.94 45.16
N GLY A 263 -0.47 -24.30 45.32
CA GLY A 263 0.01 -25.21 46.37
C GLY A 263 0.29 -24.59 47.75
N ASP A 264 0.48 -23.26 47.86
CA ASP A 264 0.97 -22.62 49.11
C ASP A 264 0.00 -21.55 49.67
N VAL A 265 -1.24 -21.94 49.96
CA VAL A 265 -2.07 -21.21 50.93
C VAL A 265 -2.77 -22.20 51.87
N GLN A 266 -2.01 -22.84 52.77
CA GLN A 266 -2.59 -23.42 53.99
C GLN A 266 -1.71 -23.18 55.23
N GLN A 267 -2.23 -22.23 56.04
CA GLN A 267 -2.25 -22.12 57.51
C GLN A 267 -0.96 -21.87 58.30
#